data_AF-A0A6L6CE03-F1
#
_entry.id   AF-A0A6L6CE03-F1
#
_cell.length_a   1.000
_cell.length_b   1.000
_cell.length_c   1.000
_cell.angle_alpha   90.00
_cell.angle_beta   90.00
_cell.angle_gamma   90.00
#
_symmetry.space_group_name_H-M   'P 1'
#
loop_
_entity.id
_entity.type
_entity.pdbx_description
1 polymer ?
#
loop_
_entity_poly.entity_id
_entity_poly.type
_entity_poly.pdbx_seq_one_letter_code
_entity_poly.pdbx_strand_id
1 'polypeptide(L)'
;MNVVTVLSSSVGINLIGGGLILVGIILLGVTLSFWKAAVEDPEVLAPLEVMADRRFARADDTHRLALLNSVRPEGADPVVHHVSPAMLAREPISEPKRPYRDPFNHADDSVDVVENTAVIIDPLLNINQEKY
;
A
#
# COMPACT_ATOMS: atom_id res chain seq x y z
N MET A 1 2.22 27.25 -56.31
CA MET A 1 0.95 27.43 -55.56
C MET A 1 1.32 27.93 -54.17
N ASN A 2 0.68 29.00 -53.69
CA ASN A 2 1.07 29.63 -52.42
C ASN A 2 0.68 28.72 -51.25
N VAL A 3 1.55 28.55 -50.25
CA VAL A 3 1.35 27.63 -49.12
C VAL A 3 0.09 28.00 -48.33
N VAL A 4 -0.18 29.31 -48.24
CA VAL A 4 -1.37 29.88 -47.58
C VAL A 4 -2.68 29.44 -48.26
N THR A 5 -2.70 29.36 -49.59
CA THR A 5 -3.87 28.88 -50.35
C THR A 5 -4.11 27.38 -50.19
N VAL A 6 -3.06 26.58 -49.99
CA VAL A 6 -3.18 25.14 -49.72
C VAL A 6 -3.66 24.90 -48.28
N LEU A 7 -3.14 25.67 -47.31
CA LEU A 7 -3.55 25.61 -45.90
C LEU A 7 -4.99 26.09 -45.67
N SER A 8 -5.47 27.06 -46.46
CA SER A 8 -6.85 27.57 -46.39
C SER A 8 -7.86 26.69 -47.14
N SER A 9 -7.41 25.62 -47.81
CA SER A 9 -8.31 24.67 -48.45
C SER A 9 -8.96 23.74 -47.42
N SER A 10 -10.20 23.31 -47.68
CA SER A 10 -10.92 22.36 -46.81
C SER A 10 -10.14 21.07 -46.56
N VAL A 11 -9.38 20.61 -47.56
CA VAL A 11 -8.50 19.43 -47.47
C VAL A 11 -7.35 19.67 -46.49
N GLY A 12 -6.71 20.84 -46.53
CA GLY A 12 -5.61 21.19 -45.61
C GLY A 12 -6.07 21.26 -44.16
N ILE A 13 -7.24 21.87 -43.92
CA ILE A 13 -7.83 22.00 -42.57
C ILE A 13 -8.18 20.62 -42.01
N ASN A 14 -8.79 19.74 -42.81
CA ASN A 14 -9.13 18.39 -42.38
C ASN A 14 -7.88 17.55 -42.06
N LEU A 15 -6.80 17.72 -42.83
CA LEU A 15 -5.54 17.02 -42.60
C LEU A 15 -4.89 17.45 -41.28
N ILE A 16 -4.86 18.75 -40.98
CA ILE A 16 -4.33 19.29 -39.72
C ILE A 16 -5.21 18.87 -38.54
N GLY A 17 -6.54 18.96 -38.70
CA GLY A 17 -7.49 18.53 -37.67
C GLY A 17 -7.36 17.05 -37.34
N GLY A 18 -7.30 16.19 -38.36
CA GLY A 18 -7.07 14.76 -38.19
C GLY A 18 -5.72 14.45 -37.55
N GLY A 19 -4.67 15.19 -37.93
CA GLY A 19 -3.35 15.11 -37.31
C GLY A 19 -3.38 15.45 -35.83
N LEU A 20 -4.06 16.53 -35.43
CA LEU A 20 -4.21 16.91 -34.02
C LEU A 20 -4.95 15.84 -33.21
N ILE A 21 -6.00 15.25 -33.77
CA ILE A 21 -6.74 14.17 -33.11
C ILE A 21 -5.83 12.96 -32.89
N LEU A 22 -5.07 12.56 -33.91
CA LEU A 22 -4.13 11.44 -33.81
C LEU A 22 -3.08 11.68 -32.74
N VAL A 23 -2.49 12.89 -32.71
CA VAL A 23 -1.53 13.30 -31.67
C VAL A 23 -2.17 13.23 -30.28
N GLY A 24 -3.41 13.70 -30.13
CA GLY A 24 -4.16 13.61 -28.88
C GLY A 24 -4.36 12.17 -28.40
N ILE A 25 -4.71 11.25 -29.30
CA ILE A 25 -4.89 9.82 -28.99
C ILE A 25 -3.56 9.20 -28.54
N ILE A 26 -2.46 9.50 -29.25
CA ILE A 26 -1.13 9.01 -28.88
C ILE A 26 -0.75 9.52 -27.49
N LEU A 27 -0.94 10.82 -27.24
CA LEU A 27 -0.60 11.43 -25.96
C LEU A 27 -1.41 10.80 -24.81
N LEU A 28 -2.71 10.59 -25.01
CA LEU A 28 -3.59 9.93 -24.05
C LEU A 28 -3.13 8.49 -23.77
N GLY A 29 -2.76 7.73 -24.80
CA GLY A 29 -2.21 6.38 -24.64
C GLY A 29 -0.93 6.36 -23.81
N VAL A 30 -0.02 7.30 -24.06
CA VAL A 30 1.22 7.45 -23.29
C VAL A 30 0.92 7.79 -21.83
N THR A 31 -0.01 8.70 -21.56
CA THR A 31 -0.40 9.07 -20.19
C THR A 31 -1.00 7.87 -19.43
N LEU A 32 -1.87 7.09 -20.07
CA LEU A 32 -2.42 5.88 -19.46
C LEU A 32 -1.35 4.82 -19.19
N SER A 33 -0.42 4.65 -20.13
CA SER A 33 0.73 3.74 -19.95
C SER A 33 1.61 4.17 -18.79
N PHE A 34 1.84 5.48 -18.65
CA PHE A 34 2.59 6.07 -17.53
C PHE A 34 1.90 5.81 -16.19
N TRP A 35 0.58 5.97 -16.11
CA TRP A 35 -0.17 5.61 -14.89
C TRP A 35 -0.07 4.13 -14.55
N LYS A 36 -0.09 3.26 -15.56
CA LYS A 36 0.09 1.83 -15.33
C LYS A 36 1.50 1.50 -14.79
N ALA A 37 2.52 2.17 -15.29
CA ALA A 37 3.90 1.99 -14.85
C ALA A 37 4.18 2.61 -13.48
N ALA A 38 3.50 3.70 -13.12
CA ALA A 38 3.63 4.34 -11.81
C ALA A 38 3.02 3.51 -10.66
N VAL A 39 2.33 2.41 -10.96
CA VAL A 39 1.76 1.46 -9.99
C VAL A 39 2.68 0.25 -9.77
N GLU A 40 3.90 0.23 -10.33
CA GLU A 40 4.91 -0.77 -9.93
C GLU A 40 5.35 -0.47 -8.49
N ASP A 41 4.57 -1.00 -7.54
CA ASP A 41 4.89 -0.98 -6.13
C ASP A 41 6.18 -1.79 -5.89
N PRO A 42 7.09 -1.29 -5.03
CA PRO A 42 8.34 -1.96 -4.76
C PRO A 42 8.07 -3.33 -4.12
N GLU A 43 8.66 -4.40 -4.66
CA GLU A 43 8.57 -5.80 -4.17
C GLU A 43 8.80 -5.94 -2.64
N VAL A 44 9.47 -4.98 -2.03
CA VAL A 44 9.74 -4.91 -0.59
C VAL A 44 8.45 -4.75 0.25
N LEU A 45 7.38 -4.18 -0.33
CA LEU A 45 6.07 -4.02 0.32
C LEU A 45 5.09 -5.16 0.01
N ALA A 46 5.42 -6.07 -0.90
CA ALA A 46 4.50 -7.14 -1.33
C ALA A 46 3.99 -8.02 -0.17
N PRO A 47 4.80 -8.38 0.85
CA PRO A 47 4.29 -9.05 2.05
C PRO A 47 3.30 -8.18 2.85
N LEU A 48 3.53 -6.86 2.91
CA LEU A 48 2.65 -5.93 3.62
C LEU A 48 1.30 -5.75 2.92
N GLU A 49 1.30 -5.73 1.58
CA GLU A 49 0.08 -5.68 0.77
C GLU A 49 -0.78 -6.92 1.02
N VAL A 50 -0.17 -8.11 1.02
CA VAL A 50 -0.86 -9.35 1.34
C VAL A 50 -1.44 -9.31 2.76
N MET A 51 -0.73 -8.71 3.74
CA MET A 51 -1.24 -8.56 5.11
C MET A 51 -2.43 -7.59 5.21
N ALA A 52 -2.48 -6.56 4.37
CA ALA A 52 -3.60 -5.60 4.33
C ALA A 52 -4.88 -6.19 3.70
N ASP A 53 -4.75 -7.33 3.02
CA ASP A 53 -5.80 -7.89 2.19
C ASP A 53 -6.83 -8.70 3.00
N ARG A 54 -8.12 -8.61 2.63
CA ARG A 54 -9.22 -9.24 3.40
C ARG A 54 -9.11 -10.76 3.48
N ARG A 55 -8.43 -11.37 2.50
CA ARG A 55 -8.18 -12.82 2.43
C ARG A 55 -7.18 -13.25 3.49
N PHE A 56 -6.15 -12.45 3.73
CA PHE A 56 -5.17 -12.70 4.78
C PHE A 56 -5.78 -12.56 6.17
N ALA A 57 -6.60 -11.51 6.40
CA ALA A 57 -7.29 -11.31 7.67
C ALA A 57 -8.16 -12.52 8.08
N ARG A 58 -8.77 -13.22 7.11
CA ARG A 58 -9.64 -14.39 7.36
C ARG A 58 -8.97 -15.75 7.25
N ALA A 59 -7.73 -15.81 6.74
CA ALA A 59 -7.01 -17.06 6.56
C ALA A 59 -6.52 -17.63 7.90
N ASP A 60 -6.46 -18.96 7.99
CA ASP A 60 -5.77 -19.66 9.09
C ASP A 60 -4.25 -19.43 8.98
N ASP A 61 -3.52 -19.60 10.09
CA ASP A 61 -2.09 -19.25 10.18
C ASP A 61 -1.21 -19.99 9.15
N THR A 62 -1.55 -21.22 8.79
CA THR A 62 -0.87 -21.98 7.73
C THR A 62 -1.10 -21.38 6.34
N HIS A 63 -2.32 -20.92 6.07
CA HIS A 63 -2.68 -20.26 4.81
C HIS A 63 -2.09 -18.85 4.70
N ARG A 64 -2.02 -18.11 5.82
CA ARG A 64 -1.35 -16.82 5.91
C ARG A 64 0.14 -16.94 5.57
N LEU A 65 0.83 -17.95 6.13
CA LEU A 65 2.22 -18.25 5.81
C LEU A 65 2.42 -18.60 4.33
N ALA A 66 1.52 -19.39 3.74
CA ALA A 66 1.58 -19.73 2.32
C ALA A 66 1.42 -18.49 1.43
N LEU A 67 0.47 -17.60 1.76
CA LEU A 67 0.27 -16.33 1.05
C LEU A 67 1.53 -15.44 1.13
N LEU A 68 2.14 -15.30 2.30
CA LEU A 68 3.37 -14.50 2.46
C LEU A 68 4.58 -15.12 1.75
N ASN A 69 4.70 -16.44 1.74
CA ASN A 69 5.78 -17.11 1.02
C ASN A 69 5.62 -16.99 -0.51
N SER A 70 4.40 -16.81 -1.03
CA SER A 70 4.15 -16.64 -2.47
C SER A 70 4.61 -15.29 -3.03
N VAL A 71 4.74 -14.27 -2.19
CA VAL A 71 5.18 -12.91 -2.58
C VAL A 71 6.63 -12.63 -2.17
N ARG A 72 7.37 -13.67 -1.79
CA ARG A 72 8.76 -13.55 -1.37
C ARG A 72 9.67 -13.41 -2.61
N PRO A 73 10.68 -12.53 -2.60
CA PRO A 73 11.62 -12.40 -3.70
C PRO A 73 12.36 -13.72 -3.99
N GLU A 74 12.70 -13.94 -5.26
CA GLU A 74 13.41 -15.15 -5.70
C GLU A 74 14.75 -15.30 -4.97
N GLY A 75 14.98 -16.49 -4.40
CA GLY A 75 16.21 -16.81 -3.66
C GLY A 75 16.12 -16.65 -2.14
N ALA A 76 14.98 -16.22 -1.58
CA ALA A 76 14.78 -16.19 -0.14
C ALA A 76 14.13 -17.49 0.37
N ASP A 77 14.68 -18.07 1.45
CA ASP A 77 14.18 -19.34 2.01
C ASP A 77 12.75 -19.20 2.55
N PRO A 78 11.85 -20.15 2.23
CA PRO A 78 10.47 -20.13 2.71
C PRO A 78 10.42 -20.29 4.22
N VAL A 79 9.57 -19.49 4.88
CA VAL A 79 9.35 -19.61 6.33
C VAL A 79 8.38 -20.76 6.56
N VAL A 80 8.85 -21.82 7.23
CA VAL A 80 8.05 -23.01 7.56
C VAL A 80 7.38 -22.89 8.93
N HIS A 81 8.00 -22.14 9.85
CA HIS A 81 7.46 -21.86 11.17
C HIS A 81 7.51 -20.35 11.46
N HIS A 82 6.34 -19.77 11.73
CA HIS A 82 6.28 -18.43 12.31
C HIS A 82 6.67 -18.53 13.78
N VAL A 83 7.98 -18.44 14.04
CA VAL A 83 8.50 -18.34 15.40
C VAL A 83 8.81 -16.86 15.61
N SER A 84 8.03 -16.19 16.47
CA SER A 84 8.42 -14.88 16.96
C SER A 84 9.82 -15.00 17.56
N PRO A 85 10.83 -14.25 17.08
CA PRO A 85 12.18 -14.33 17.60
C PRO A 85 12.15 -14.21 19.12
N ALA A 86 12.88 -15.08 19.83
CA ALA A 86 12.89 -15.07 21.29
C ALA A 86 13.27 -13.70 21.89
N MET A 87 13.96 -12.85 21.11
CA MET A 87 14.23 -11.46 21.47
C MET A 87 12.98 -10.57 21.58
N LEU A 88 11.89 -10.86 20.86
CA LEU A 88 10.61 -10.15 20.96
C LEU A 88 9.72 -10.65 22.11
N ALA A 89 9.99 -11.86 22.62
CA ALA A 89 9.24 -12.45 23.74
C ALA A 89 9.73 -11.93 25.10
N ARG A 90 10.90 -11.30 25.15
CA ARG A 90 11.41 -10.63 26.34
C ARG A 90 10.84 -9.22 26.37
N GLU A 91 10.16 -8.86 27.45
CA GLU A 91 9.87 -7.46 27.73
C GLU A 91 11.17 -6.65 27.64
N PRO A 92 11.25 -5.62 26.77
CA PRO A 92 12.45 -4.84 26.64
C PRO A 92 12.77 -4.21 28.00
N ILE A 93 13.96 -4.49 28.54
CA ILE A 93 14.43 -4.01 29.85
C ILE A 93 14.43 -2.47 29.92
N SER A 94 14.45 -1.82 28.75
CA SER A 94 14.31 -0.39 28.58
C SER A 94 13.99 -0.07 27.13
N GLU A 95 13.32 1.05 26.89
CA GLU A 95 13.14 1.60 25.55
C GLU A 95 14.51 1.78 24.84
N PRO A 96 14.64 1.40 23.56
CA PRO A 96 15.88 1.60 22.82
C PRO A 96 16.26 3.08 22.79
N LYS A 97 17.55 3.36 23.05
CA LYS A 97 18.08 4.73 23.02
C LYS A 97 17.91 5.31 21.62
N ARG A 98 16.97 6.24 21.46
CA ARG A 98 16.67 6.89 20.18
C ARG A 98 17.93 7.65 19.70
N PRO A 99 18.51 7.28 18.54
CA PRO A 99 19.73 7.93 18.04
C PRO A 99 19.46 9.36 17.53
N TYR A 100 18.19 9.67 17.24
CA TYR A 100 17.74 11.00 16.86
C TYR A 100 16.92 11.60 17.99
N ARG A 101 17.22 12.86 18.33
CA ARG A 101 16.43 13.64 19.27
C ARG A 101 15.30 14.28 18.50
N ASP A 102 14.09 13.79 18.74
CA ASP A 102 12.89 14.41 18.19
C ASP A 102 12.79 15.87 18.70
N PRO A 103 12.76 16.87 17.80
CA PRO A 103 12.55 18.25 18.21
C PRO A 103 11.15 18.50 18.78
N PHE A 104 10.19 17.62 18.49
CA PHE A 104 8.84 17.68 19.02
C PHE A 104 8.68 16.62 20.12
N ASN A 105 8.33 17.10 21.31
CA ASN A 105 8.18 16.23 22.46
C ASN A 105 6.81 15.54 22.43
N HIS A 106 6.75 14.33 21.90
CA HIS A 106 5.55 13.47 21.88
C HIS A 106 5.20 12.87 23.26
N ALA A 107 5.60 13.53 24.35
CA ALA A 107 5.25 13.10 25.71
C ALA A 107 3.77 13.36 26.04
N ASP A 108 3.06 14.16 25.23
CA ASP A 108 1.61 14.35 25.31
C ASP A 108 0.83 13.31 24.48
N ASP A 109 1.46 12.69 23.50
CA ASP A 109 0.90 11.61 22.67
C ASP A 109 0.96 10.23 23.35
N SER A 110 1.63 10.10 24.50
CA SER A 110 1.49 8.90 25.30
C SER A 110 0.08 8.86 25.86
N VAL A 111 -0.77 8.01 25.27
CA VAL A 111 -2.05 7.66 25.87
C VAL A 111 -1.73 7.10 27.25
N ASP A 112 -2.08 7.83 28.31
CA ASP A 112 -2.03 7.31 29.66
C ASP A 112 -2.74 5.97 29.64
N VAL A 113 -2.02 4.89 29.94
CA VAL A 113 -2.62 3.59 30.16
C VAL A 113 -3.44 3.74 31.42
N VAL A 114 -4.68 4.17 31.26
CA VAL A 114 -5.64 4.23 32.36
C VAL A 114 -5.70 2.79 32.87
N GLU A 115 -5.26 2.56 34.10
CA GLU A 115 -5.35 1.26 34.82
C GLU A 115 -6.79 0.76 34.97
N ASN A 116 -7.77 1.44 34.36
CA ASN A 116 -9.13 1.01 34.30
C ASN A 116 -9.30 0.00 33.16
N THR A 117 -9.01 -1.26 33.50
CA THR A 117 -9.21 -2.51 32.75
C THR A 117 -10.67 -2.79 32.33
N ALA A 118 -11.52 -1.76 32.24
CA ALA A 118 -12.94 -1.86 31.97
C ALA A 118 -13.42 -1.00 30.79
N VAL A 119 -12.53 -0.33 30.05
CA VAL A 119 -12.91 0.29 28.77
C VAL A 119 -12.72 -0.75 27.68
N ILE A 120 -13.77 -1.55 27.53
CA ILE A 120 -14.00 -2.57 26.52
C ILE A 120 -13.66 -1.99 25.13
N ILE A 121 -12.53 -2.41 24.55
CA ILE A 121 -12.04 -1.95 23.24
C ILE A 121 -12.92 -2.50 22.08
N ASP A 122 -13.81 -3.44 22.35
CA ASP A 122 -14.66 -4.06 21.34
C ASP A 122 -16.16 -3.97 21.69
N PRO A 123 -16.96 -3.16 20.96
CA PRO A 123 -18.40 -3.07 21.19
C PRO A 123 -19.15 -4.39 20.97
N LEU A 124 -18.53 -5.40 20.34
CA LEU A 124 -19.14 -6.73 20.15
C LEU A 124 -18.96 -7.68 21.34
N LEU A 125 -18.06 -7.39 22.27
CA LEU A 125 -17.90 -8.20 23.49
C LEU A 125 -19.01 -7.94 24.52
N ASN A 126 -19.64 -6.76 24.51
CA ASN A 126 -20.73 -6.44 25.42
C ASN A 126 -22.00 -7.28 25.17
N ILE A 127 -22.24 -7.67 23.91
CA ILE A 127 -23.48 -8.35 23.49
C ILE A 127 -23.54 -9.79 24.04
N ASN A 128 -22.39 -10.40 24.31
CA ASN A 128 -22.30 -11.80 24.75
C ASN A 128 -22.28 -11.98 26.27
N GLN A 129 -22.16 -10.89 27.05
CA GLN A 129 -22.06 -10.96 28.51
C GLN A 129 -23.44 -10.95 29.23
N GLU A 130 -24.53 -10.56 28.57
CA GLU A 130 -25.88 -10.57 29.17
C GLU A 130 -26.57 -11.96 29.17
N LYS A 131 -25.87 -13.03 28.77
CA LYS A 131 -26.49 -14.36 28.60
C LYS A 131 -26.02 -15.48 29.53
N TYR A 132 -25.34 -15.17 30.63
CA TYR A 132 -25.06 -16.16 31.68
C TYR A 132 -25.26 -15.59 33.08
#